data_AF-A0A644YUE4-F1
#
_entry.id   AF-A0A644YUE4-F1
#
_cell.length_a   1.000
_cell.length_b   1.000
_cell.length_c   1.000
_cell.angle_alpha   90.00
_cell.angle_beta   90.00
_cell.angle_gamma   90.00
#
_symmetry.space_group_name_H-M   'P 1'
#
loop_
_entity.id
_entity.type
_entity.pdbx_description
1 polymer ?
#
loop_
_entity_poly.entity_id
_entity_poly.type
_entity_poly.pdbx_seq_one_letter_code
_entity_poly.pdbx_strand_id
1 'polypeptide(L)'
;MKIVQPEPDLNLLPVIKCWPYDGGRFLTLPLVHTIDPETGQQNTGMYRMQVFDGKTTGMHWHRHKGGAAHYEAWKRKGKKMPVTVTLGGDPVLTYAATAPLPEGFSEYMLAGFLKNEQVPLVKSHTNNIWIPESSDFVIEGYIDTAEPWRNEGPFGDHTGFYSLPDEYPVFHITRISHRKNAVYPATLVGVPPKEDQYLGHATSQIFFPLIQKLFAPEIIDMHLPAAGGFHNLALVKISKKYPGQAVKVMHALWGAGQMMFTKCIMVFSEEVNIRNPQSVLDAIDKNFSPVHDLHMSAGPYDVLDHAAQSFSHGGKAGFDCTAKTEERKISADEKTAVKHDSERLFGKSVHVIFSDHAAAESGNLFLNLSGKTDSVSKGIYIITDTRMKEASDDILLWYILAAIDPARDFSLIRSLPAEGVLVINACVYGKRAVPGGQWPAATVMSDEVIRLVDEKWESYDAGGFIESPSKRLSALKSGSYLNRK
;
A
#
# COMPACT_ATOMS: atom_id res chain seq x y z
N MET A 1 -18.11 -5.11 -33.53
CA MET A 1 -17.72 -4.03 -34.47
C MET A 1 -16.87 -3.02 -33.71
N LYS A 2 -15.60 -2.84 -34.09
CA LYS A 2 -14.68 -1.87 -33.45
C LYS A 2 -14.85 -0.52 -34.15
N ILE A 3 -15.08 0.54 -33.38
CA ILE A 3 -15.09 1.92 -33.86
C ILE A 3 -13.67 2.45 -33.72
N VAL A 4 -13.15 3.03 -34.79
CA VAL A 4 -11.80 3.63 -34.81
C VAL A 4 -11.97 5.13 -34.84
N GLN A 5 -11.32 5.83 -33.92
CA GLN A 5 -11.33 7.29 -33.95
C GLN A 5 -10.51 7.78 -35.16
N PRO A 6 -11.04 8.68 -36.00
CA PRO A 6 -10.30 9.22 -37.14
C PRO A 6 -8.99 9.90 -36.73
N GLU A 7 -9.02 10.65 -35.63
CA GLU A 7 -7.87 11.25 -34.97
C GLU A 7 -7.84 10.79 -33.50
N PRO A 8 -6.72 10.26 -32.98
CA PRO A 8 -6.66 9.85 -31.58
C PRO A 8 -6.70 11.09 -30.67
N ASP A 9 -7.67 11.14 -29.76
CA ASP A 9 -7.73 12.18 -28.72
C ASP A 9 -8.28 11.63 -27.40
N LEU A 10 -7.43 11.60 -26.37
CA LEU A 10 -7.79 11.20 -25.01
C LEU A 10 -8.83 12.12 -24.37
N ASN A 11 -9.00 13.35 -24.85
CA ASN A 11 -10.04 14.25 -24.34
C ASN A 11 -11.45 13.76 -24.65
N LEU A 12 -11.60 12.83 -25.60
CA LEU A 12 -12.87 12.18 -25.92
C LEU A 12 -13.22 11.06 -24.94
N LEU A 13 -12.28 10.63 -24.09
CA LEU A 13 -12.50 9.64 -23.04
C LEU A 13 -12.79 10.33 -21.70
N PRO A 14 -13.62 9.75 -20.83
CA PRO A 14 -13.97 10.31 -19.53
C PRO A 14 -12.86 10.08 -18.49
N VAL A 15 -11.61 10.46 -18.83
CA VAL A 15 -10.46 10.34 -17.93
C VAL A 15 -10.67 11.26 -16.72
N ILE A 16 -10.47 10.75 -15.51
CA ILE A 16 -10.74 11.48 -14.28
C ILE A 16 -9.46 12.10 -13.70
N LYS A 17 -9.61 13.26 -13.06
CA LYS A 17 -8.64 13.76 -12.08
C LYS A 17 -9.12 13.29 -10.71
N CYS A 18 -8.34 12.45 -10.05
CA CYS A 18 -8.82 11.67 -8.91
C CYS A 18 -8.93 12.54 -7.65
N TRP A 19 -7.88 13.30 -7.36
CA TRP A 19 -7.78 14.15 -6.19
C TRP A 19 -7.48 15.62 -6.53
N PRO A 20 -7.84 16.57 -5.65
CA PRO A 20 -7.69 18.01 -5.93
C PRO A 20 -6.28 18.42 -6.35
N TYR A 21 -5.24 17.85 -5.72
CA TYR A 21 -3.86 18.22 -5.98
C TYR A 21 -3.16 17.30 -6.98
N ASP A 22 -3.83 16.33 -7.60
CA ASP A 22 -3.21 15.54 -8.66
C ASP A 22 -2.70 16.45 -9.79
N GLY A 23 -1.53 16.12 -10.34
CA GLY A 23 -0.87 16.87 -11.42
C GLY A 23 -1.68 16.92 -12.72
N GLY A 24 -2.68 16.06 -12.88
CA GLY A 24 -3.53 16.00 -14.05
C GLY A 24 -4.62 14.94 -13.95
N ARG A 25 -5.14 14.53 -15.11
CA ARG A 25 -6.06 13.39 -15.24
C ARG A 25 -5.27 12.11 -15.43
N PHE A 26 -5.76 10.99 -14.93
CA PHE A 26 -5.06 9.72 -14.91
C PHE A 26 -5.91 8.58 -15.47
N LEU A 27 -5.29 7.74 -16.29
CA LEU A 27 -5.80 6.38 -16.54
C LEU A 27 -5.41 5.55 -15.32
N THR A 28 -6.38 5.10 -14.54
CA THR A 28 -6.13 4.42 -13.25
C THR A 28 -6.19 2.90 -13.29
N LEU A 29 -6.87 2.31 -14.28
CA LEU A 29 -6.88 0.86 -14.53
C LEU A 29 -6.35 0.43 -15.92
N PRO A 30 -5.27 1.03 -16.46
CA PRO A 30 -4.73 0.63 -17.76
C PRO A 30 -3.99 -0.71 -17.66
N LEU A 31 -4.25 -1.61 -18.61
CA LEU A 31 -3.42 -2.79 -18.84
C LEU A 31 -2.43 -2.44 -19.94
N VAL A 32 -1.15 -2.34 -19.59
CA VAL A 32 -0.07 -1.95 -20.48
C VAL A 32 0.63 -3.19 -21.00
N HIS A 33 0.59 -3.36 -22.32
CA HIS A 33 1.14 -4.49 -23.05
C HIS A 33 2.43 -4.08 -23.75
N THR A 34 3.51 -4.79 -23.46
CA THR A 34 4.84 -4.52 -24.02
C THR A 34 5.51 -5.82 -24.44
N ILE A 35 6.47 -5.74 -25.36
CA ILE A 35 7.22 -6.89 -25.86
C ILE A 35 8.72 -6.64 -25.75
N ASP A 36 9.47 -7.64 -25.30
CA ASP A 36 10.93 -7.64 -25.36
C ASP A 36 11.41 -7.70 -26.83
N PRO A 37 12.27 -6.77 -27.28
CA PRO A 37 12.69 -6.73 -28.68
C PRO A 37 13.66 -7.85 -29.09
N GLU A 38 14.23 -8.59 -28.16
CA GLU A 38 15.17 -9.69 -28.37
C GLU A 38 14.45 -11.05 -28.32
N THR A 39 13.64 -11.29 -27.29
CA THR A 39 12.99 -12.59 -27.07
C THR A 39 11.58 -12.66 -27.68
N GLY A 40 10.94 -11.52 -27.91
CA GLY A 40 9.52 -11.46 -28.30
C GLY A 40 8.56 -11.78 -27.14
N GLN A 41 9.07 -11.92 -25.91
CA GLN A 41 8.25 -12.18 -24.74
C GLN A 41 7.36 -10.98 -24.42
N GLN A 42 6.07 -11.24 -24.17
CA GLN A 42 5.10 -10.22 -23.82
C GLN A 42 4.95 -10.09 -22.30
N ASN A 43 4.74 -8.87 -21.83
CA ASN A 43 4.39 -8.53 -20.45
C ASN A 43 3.09 -7.70 -20.44
N THR A 44 2.20 -7.99 -19.50
CA THR A 44 1.01 -7.17 -19.24
C THR A 44 1.03 -6.66 -17.80
N GLY A 45 1.17 -5.35 -17.60
CA GLY A 45 1.19 -4.77 -16.25
C GLY A 45 0.22 -3.61 -16.10
N MET A 46 -0.26 -3.39 -14.88
CA MET A 46 -1.04 -2.20 -14.54
C MET A 46 -0.13 -1.06 -14.08
N TYR A 47 -0.09 0.02 -14.85
CA TYR A 47 0.76 1.21 -14.59
C TYR A 47 -0.07 2.46 -14.79
N ARG A 48 -0.26 3.31 -13.77
CA ARG A 48 -1.02 4.56 -13.94
C ARG A 48 -0.42 5.44 -15.04
N MET A 49 -1.26 6.18 -15.76
CA MET A 49 -0.80 7.04 -16.85
C MET A 49 -1.39 8.43 -16.74
N GLN A 50 -0.56 9.46 -16.48
CA GLN A 50 -1.01 10.85 -16.49
C GLN A 50 -1.23 11.31 -17.91
N VAL A 51 -2.37 11.93 -18.19
CA VAL A 51 -2.64 12.60 -19.46
C VAL A 51 -1.94 13.96 -19.48
N PHE A 52 -0.97 14.12 -20.38
CA PHE A 52 -0.31 15.41 -20.61
C PHE A 52 -1.10 16.26 -21.61
N ASP A 53 -1.56 15.64 -22.69
CA ASP A 53 -2.37 16.27 -23.73
C ASP A 53 -3.27 15.21 -24.40
N GLY A 54 -3.95 15.57 -25.50
CA GLY A 54 -4.85 14.64 -26.21
C GLY A 54 -4.16 13.40 -26.81
N LYS A 55 -2.84 13.43 -27.01
CA LYS A 55 -2.09 12.38 -27.71
C LYS A 55 -0.91 11.83 -26.91
N THR A 56 -0.63 12.32 -25.71
CA THR A 56 0.50 11.86 -24.90
C THR A 56 0.16 11.64 -23.43
N THR A 57 0.81 10.63 -22.84
CA THR A 57 0.72 10.32 -21.41
C THR A 57 2.09 10.01 -20.80
N GLY A 58 2.25 10.21 -19.49
CA GLY A 58 3.36 9.64 -18.73
C GLY A 58 3.17 8.15 -18.47
N MET A 59 4.22 7.35 -18.60
CA MET A 59 4.20 5.90 -18.36
C MET A 59 4.85 5.55 -17.02
N HIS A 60 4.03 5.44 -15.96
CA HIS A 60 4.53 5.24 -14.59
C HIS A 60 4.75 3.75 -14.25
N TRP A 61 5.83 3.16 -14.77
CA TRP A 61 6.31 1.86 -14.29
C TRP A 61 7.44 2.04 -13.27
N HIS A 62 7.48 1.18 -12.24
CA HIS A 62 8.63 1.12 -11.36
C HIS A 62 9.79 0.35 -12.03
N ARG A 63 11.04 0.71 -11.69
CA ARG A 63 12.26 0.17 -12.32
C ARG A 63 12.38 -1.36 -12.32
N HIS A 64 11.72 -2.04 -11.39
CA HIS A 64 11.74 -3.49 -11.22
C HIS A 64 10.59 -4.23 -11.93
N LYS A 65 9.79 -3.53 -12.76
CA LYS A 65 8.66 -4.11 -13.49
C LYS A 65 9.05 -4.49 -14.93
N GLY A 66 8.38 -5.49 -15.51
CA GLY A 66 8.69 -6.00 -16.85
C GLY A 66 8.64 -4.93 -17.95
N GLY A 67 7.70 -3.99 -17.88
CA GLY A 67 7.65 -2.85 -18.81
C GLY A 67 8.92 -1.98 -18.82
N ALA A 68 9.52 -1.74 -17.65
CA ALA A 68 10.77 -0.99 -17.54
C ALA A 68 11.97 -1.78 -18.12
N ALA A 69 12.02 -3.09 -17.89
CA ALA A 69 13.04 -3.96 -18.48
C ALA A 69 12.97 -3.97 -20.02
N HIS A 70 11.76 -4.08 -20.57
CA HIS A 70 11.54 -3.98 -22.01
C HIS A 70 11.95 -2.61 -22.56
N TYR A 71 11.62 -1.51 -21.87
CA TYR A 71 12.04 -0.17 -22.25
C TYR A 71 13.57 -0.03 -22.38
N GLU A 72 14.32 -0.52 -21.38
CA GLU A 72 15.78 -0.51 -21.45
C GLU A 72 16.32 -1.37 -22.60
N ALA A 73 15.68 -2.50 -22.92
CA ALA A 73 16.03 -3.33 -24.07
C ALA A 73 15.80 -2.60 -25.41
N TRP A 74 14.66 -1.91 -25.57
CA TRP A 74 14.38 -1.09 -26.75
C TRP A 74 15.35 0.10 -26.88
N LYS A 75 15.67 0.74 -25.75
CA LYS A 75 16.63 1.84 -25.68
C LYS A 75 18.02 1.42 -26.11
N ARG A 76 18.49 0.24 -25.68
CA ARG A 76 19.76 -0.35 -26.15
C ARG A 76 19.80 -0.56 -27.67
N LYS A 77 18.65 -0.83 -28.30
CA LYS A 77 18.52 -0.95 -29.76
C LYS A 77 18.36 0.39 -30.48
N GLY A 78 18.20 1.50 -29.75
CA GLY A 78 17.97 2.83 -30.33
C GLY A 78 16.68 2.90 -31.16
N LYS A 79 15.64 2.17 -30.76
CA LYS A 79 14.37 2.10 -31.49
C LYS A 79 13.20 2.49 -30.60
N LYS A 80 12.17 3.08 -31.22
CA LYS A 80 10.88 3.33 -30.58
C LYS A 80 10.27 2.01 -30.08
N MET A 81 9.83 2.01 -28.83
CA MET A 81 9.20 0.87 -28.19
C MET A 81 7.71 0.86 -28.51
N PRO A 82 7.16 -0.16 -29.20
CA PRO A 82 5.72 -0.27 -29.40
C PRO A 82 5.03 -0.60 -28.07
N VAL A 83 3.92 0.08 -27.81
CA VAL A 83 3.10 -0.14 -26.60
C VAL A 83 1.63 -0.17 -27.00
N THR A 84 0.87 -1.09 -26.42
CA THR A 84 -0.59 -1.07 -26.47
C THR A 84 -1.14 -1.01 -25.05
N VAL A 85 -2.17 -0.20 -24.83
CA VAL A 85 -2.89 -0.10 -23.57
C VAL A 85 -4.33 -0.51 -23.78
N THR A 86 -4.86 -1.39 -22.95
CA THR A 86 -6.28 -1.76 -22.95
C THR A 86 -6.97 -1.29 -21.69
N LEU A 87 -8.23 -0.89 -21.82
CA LEU A 87 -9.12 -0.54 -20.71
C LEU A 87 -10.41 -1.35 -20.83
N GLY A 88 -10.91 -1.82 -19.69
CA GLY A 88 -12.17 -2.55 -19.57
C GLY A 88 -12.10 -3.96 -20.12
N GLY A 89 -13.26 -4.50 -20.49
CA GLY A 89 -13.43 -5.90 -20.87
C GLY A 89 -13.76 -6.78 -19.67
N ASP A 90 -13.18 -7.98 -19.64
CA ASP A 90 -13.41 -8.93 -18.55
C ASP A 90 -12.70 -8.46 -17.27
N PRO A 91 -13.42 -8.25 -16.15
CA PRO A 91 -12.82 -7.77 -14.89
C PRO A 91 -11.68 -8.63 -14.36
N VAL A 92 -11.64 -9.93 -14.70
CA VAL A 92 -10.53 -10.82 -14.28
C VAL A 92 -9.19 -10.32 -14.83
N LEU A 93 -9.18 -9.68 -15.99
CA LEU A 93 -7.96 -9.18 -16.64
C LEU A 93 -7.38 -8.02 -15.85
N THR A 94 -8.24 -7.11 -15.38
CA THR A 94 -7.86 -6.01 -14.50
C THR A 94 -7.21 -6.53 -13.22
N TYR A 95 -7.78 -7.55 -12.59
CA TYR A 95 -7.14 -8.18 -11.43
C TYR A 95 -5.84 -8.92 -11.79
N ALA A 96 -5.84 -9.72 -12.86
CA ALA A 96 -4.67 -10.52 -13.24
C ALA A 96 -3.45 -9.64 -13.54
N ALA A 97 -3.65 -8.43 -14.08
CA ALA A 97 -2.60 -7.45 -14.34
C ALA A 97 -1.98 -6.82 -13.08
N THR A 98 -2.59 -6.99 -11.90
CA THR A 98 -2.04 -6.53 -10.61
C THR A 98 -1.43 -7.67 -9.79
N ALA A 99 -1.66 -8.92 -10.19
CA ALA A 99 -1.24 -10.09 -9.42
C ALA A 99 0.30 -10.26 -9.41
N PRO A 100 0.89 -10.66 -8.28
CA PRO A 100 2.34 -10.86 -8.15
C PRO A 100 2.77 -12.21 -8.75
N LEU A 101 2.72 -12.33 -10.07
CA LEU A 101 3.16 -13.53 -10.77
C LEU A 101 4.69 -13.67 -10.82
N PRO A 102 5.23 -14.90 -10.78
CA PRO A 102 6.63 -15.14 -11.11
C PRO A 102 6.95 -14.71 -12.54
N GLU A 103 8.20 -14.33 -12.77
CA GLU A 103 8.68 -14.00 -14.11
C GLU A 103 8.45 -15.17 -15.08
N GLY A 104 8.03 -14.85 -16.31
CA GLY A 104 7.72 -15.84 -17.33
C GLY A 104 6.27 -16.35 -17.34
N PHE A 105 5.49 -16.12 -16.28
CA PHE A 105 4.06 -16.43 -16.28
C PHE A 105 3.26 -15.26 -16.86
N SER A 106 2.42 -15.55 -17.85
CA SER A 106 1.53 -14.54 -18.43
C SER A 106 0.32 -14.28 -17.53
N GLU A 107 -0.03 -13.01 -17.37
CA GLU A 107 -1.25 -12.57 -16.70
C GLU A 107 -2.50 -13.16 -17.36
N TYR A 108 -2.48 -13.43 -18.67
CA TYR A 108 -3.57 -14.11 -19.37
C TYR A 108 -3.72 -15.58 -18.97
N MET A 109 -2.63 -16.25 -18.60
CA MET A 109 -2.71 -17.61 -18.07
C MET A 109 -3.40 -17.61 -16.70
N LEU A 110 -3.07 -16.64 -15.84
CA LEU A 110 -3.75 -16.47 -14.56
C LEU A 110 -5.23 -16.15 -14.76
N ALA A 111 -5.54 -15.19 -15.64
CA ALA A 111 -6.91 -14.84 -15.98
C ALA A 111 -7.70 -16.07 -16.47
N GLY A 112 -7.12 -16.86 -17.37
CA GLY A 112 -7.75 -18.07 -17.87
C GLY A 112 -7.89 -19.18 -16.83
N PHE A 113 -6.90 -19.32 -15.94
CA PHE A 113 -6.97 -20.24 -14.80
C PHE A 113 -8.11 -19.88 -13.85
N LEU A 114 -8.23 -18.59 -13.47
CA LEU A 114 -9.28 -18.11 -12.57
C LEU A 114 -10.68 -18.24 -13.18
N LYS A 115 -10.80 -18.07 -14.50
CA LYS A 115 -12.05 -18.24 -15.24
C LYS A 115 -12.38 -19.68 -15.61
N ASN A 116 -11.40 -20.59 -15.54
CA ASN A 116 -11.48 -21.92 -16.15
C ASN A 116 -11.84 -21.86 -17.65
N GLU A 117 -11.31 -20.86 -18.37
CA GLU A 117 -11.58 -20.61 -19.79
C GLU A 117 -10.35 -19.96 -20.45
N GLN A 118 -10.13 -20.17 -21.75
CA GLN A 118 -9.08 -19.45 -22.47
C GLN A 118 -9.44 -17.96 -22.62
N VAL A 119 -8.46 -17.07 -22.53
CA VAL A 119 -8.63 -15.64 -22.86
C VAL A 119 -8.46 -15.47 -24.37
N PRO A 120 -9.49 -15.09 -25.15
CA PRO A 120 -9.35 -14.85 -26.58
C PRO A 120 -8.48 -13.61 -26.83
N LEU A 121 -7.44 -13.78 -27.65
CA LEU A 121 -6.48 -12.72 -27.98
C LEU A 121 -6.57 -12.34 -29.46
N VAL A 122 -6.39 -11.06 -29.74
CA VAL A 122 -6.27 -10.49 -31.09
C VAL A 122 -5.04 -9.61 -31.17
N LYS A 123 -4.51 -9.40 -32.38
CA LYS A 123 -3.42 -8.44 -32.57
C LYS A 123 -3.94 -7.00 -32.54
N SER A 124 -3.14 -6.12 -31.96
CA SER A 124 -3.25 -4.67 -32.13
C SER A 124 -3.20 -4.27 -33.61
N HIS A 125 -3.76 -3.10 -33.94
CA HIS A 125 -3.89 -2.66 -35.32
C HIS A 125 -2.61 -2.06 -35.91
N THR A 126 -1.84 -1.36 -35.10
CA THR A 126 -0.66 -0.57 -35.48
C THR A 126 0.64 -1.26 -35.09
N ASN A 127 0.57 -2.23 -34.18
CA ASN A 127 1.70 -3.03 -33.71
C ASN A 127 1.29 -4.50 -33.56
N ASN A 128 2.26 -5.42 -33.52
CA ASN A 128 2.01 -6.87 -33.49
C ASN A 128 1.77 -7.43 -32.07
N ILE A 129 1.36 -6.60 -31.11
CA ILE A 129 1.13 -7.00 -29.71
C ILE A 129 -0.21 -7.74 -29.59
N TRP A 130 -0.26 -8.82 -28.79
CA TRP A 130 -1.49 -9.56 -28.53
C TRP A 130 -2.24 -8.95 -27.35
N ILE A 131 -3.53 -8.67 -27.53
CA ILE A 131 -4.39 -8.05 -26.54
C ILE A 131 -5.71 -8.82 -26.39
N PRO A 132 -6.41 -8.70 -25.25
CA PRO A 132 -7.70 -9.35 -25.07
C PRO A 132 -8.74 -8.83 -26.06
N GLU A 133 -9.43 -9.73 -26.75
CA GLU A 133 -10.49 -9.38 -27.70
C GLU A 133 -11.63 -8.60 -27.03
N SER A 134 -11.89 -8.91 -25.76
CA SER A 134 -12.99 -8.36 -24.96
C SER A 134 -12.78 -6.91 -24.51
N SER A 135 -11.62 -6.30 -24.76
CA SER A 135 -11.28 -4.95 -24.28
C SER A 135 -12.29 -3.89 -24.72
N ASP A 136 -12.69 -3.00 -23.81
CA ASP A 136 -13.61 -1.89 -24.10
C ASP A 136 -12.95 -0.83 -24.98
N PHE A 137 -11.73 -0.43 -24.59
CA PHE A 137 -10.88 0.52 -25.31
C PHE A 137 -9.49 -0.08 -25.54
N VAL A 138 -8.90 0.28 -26.67
CA VAL A 138 -7.52 -0.04 -27.04
C VAL A 138 -6.85 1.25 -27.51
N ILE A 139 -5.77 1.62 -26.84
CA ILE A 139 -4.95 2.80 -27.11
C ILE A 139 -3.58 2.29 -27.55
N GLU A 140 -3.20 2.57 -28.80
CA GLU A 140 -1.97 2.06 -29.39
C GLU A 140 -1.00 3.21 -29.69
N GLY A 141 0.29 2.91 -29.61
CA GLY A 141 1.31 3.92 -29.78
C GLY A 141 2.72 3.41 -29.60
N TYR A 142 3.59 4.31 -29.20
CA TYR A 142 4.99 4.01 -28.92
C TYR A 142 5.56 4.91 -27.83
N ILE A 143 6.71 4.51 -27.27
CA ILE A 143 7.57 5.38 -26.48
C ILE A 143 8.84 5.64 -27.29
N ASP A 144 9.24 6.90 -27.42
CA ASP A 144 10.50 7.25 -28.07
C ASP A 144 11.65 7.15 -27.07
N THR A 145 12.49 6.11 -27.20
CA THR A 145 13.56 5.86 -26.22
C THR A 145 14.68 6.90 -26.23
N ALA A 146 14.70 7.78 -27.24
CA ALA A 146 15.66 8.88 -27.36
C ALA A 146 15.12 10.21 -26.82
N GLU A 147 13.81 10.31 -26.55
CA GLU A 147 13.23 11.55 -26.04
C GLU A 147 13.47 11.71 -24.53
N PRO A 148 13.64 12.95 -24.04
CA PRO A 148 13.64 13.22 -22.61
C PRO A 148 12.31 12.81 -21.97
N TRP A 149 12.40 12.30 -20.75
CA TRP A 149 11.23 12.05 -19.91
C TRP A 149 10.50 13.36 -19.59
N ARG A 150 9.27 13.23 -19.07
CA ARG A 150 8.47 14.37 -18.62
C ARG A 150 8.00 14.16 -17.19
N ASN A 151 7.92 15.25 -16.45
CA ASN A 151 7.42 15.28 -15.08
C ASN A 151 5.96 14.81 -15.00
N GLU A 152 5.73 13.71 -14.28
CA GLU A 152 4.43 13.18 -13.87
C GLU A 152 4.15 13.57 -12.43
N GLY A 153 2.88 13.67 -12.06
CA GLY A 153 2.44 13.86 -10.68
C GLY A 153 2.37 15.34 -10.26
N PRO A 154 2.09 15.59 -8.96
CA PRO A 154 1.94 14.60 -7.90
C PRO A 154 0.66 13.77 -8.08
N PHE A 155 0.54 12.65 -7.37
CA PHE A 155 -0.62 11.75 -7.46
C PHE A 155 -1.01 11.20 -6.10
N GLY A 156 -2.30 11.24 -5.76
CA GLY A 156 -2.80 10.61 -4.54
C GLY A 156 -2.75 9.09 -4.62
N ASP A 157 -1.88 8.46 -3.81
CA ASP A 157 -1.54 7.04 -3.94
C ASP A 157 -2.20 6.14 -2.88
N HIS A 158 -2.08 4.83 -3.06
CA HIS A 158 -2.62 3.78 -2.18
C HIS A 158 -2.10 3.83 -0.74
N THR A 159 -0.96 4.48 -0.51
CA THR A 159 -0.45 4.76 0.85
C THR A 159 -1.37 5.70 1.62
N GLY A 160 -2.27 6.40 0.92
CA GLY A 160 -3.14 7.44 1.44
C GLY A 160 -2.55 8.84 1.35
N PHE A 161 -1.34 8.98 0.82
CA PHE A 161 -0.64 10.25 0.67
C PHE A 161 -0.33 10.57 -0.80
N TYR A 162 -0.06 11.84 -1.09
CA TYR A 162 0.42 12.24 -2.41
C TYR A 162 1.87 11.80 -2.62
N SER A 163 2.11 11.03 -3.68
CA SER A 163 3.46 10.80 -4.18
C SER A 163 4.00 12.09 -4.81
N LEU A 164 5.30 12.33 -4.65
CA LEU A 164 5.96 13.47 -5.26
C LEU A 164 6.02 13.34 -6.79
N PRO A 165 6.13 14.46 -7.53
CA PRO A 165 6.39 14.41 -8.95
C PRO A 165 7.76 13.79 -9.27
N ASP A 166 7.85 13.07 -10.39
CA ASP A 166 9.11 12.53 -10.91
C ASP A 166 9.04 12.38 -12.45
N GLU A 167 10.17 12.12 -13.09
CA GLU A 167 10.32 12.03 -14.54
C GLU A 167 9.97 10.63 -15.06
N TYR A 168 9.07 10.53 -16.03
CA TYR A 168 8.68 9.24 -16.65
C TYR A 168 8.71 9.28 -18.19
N PRO A 169 8.90 8.12 -18.85
CA PRO A 169 8.81 8.02 -20.30
C PRO A 169 7.46 8.49 -20.85
N VAL A 170 7.48 9.07 -22.04
CA VAL A 170 6.28 9.58 -22.71
C VAL A 170 5.73 8.54 -23.67
N PHE A 171 4.46 8.17 -23.50
CA PHE A 171 3.74 7.34 -24.44
C PHE A 171 3.00 8.22 -25.44
N HIS A 172 3.34 8.07 -26.72
CA HIS A 172 2.74 8.77 -27.86
C HIS A 172 1.68 7.91 -28.51
N ILE A 173 0.45 8.41 -28.53
CA ILE A 173 -0.72 7.71 -29.04
C ILE A 173 -0.86 7.93 -30.53
N THR A 174 -0.96 6.83 -31.27
CA THR A 174 -1.19 6.84 -32.72
C THR A 174 -2.59 6.40 -33.08
N ARG A 175 -3.29 5.68 -32.19
CA ARG A 175 -4.65 5.20 -32.45
C ARG A 175 -5.43 4.95 -31.16
N ILE A 176 -6.71 5.27 -31.20
CA ILE A 176 -7.69 4.86 -30.20
C ILE A 176 -8.82 4.10 -30.92
N SER A 177 -9.14 2.92 -30.43
CA SER A 177 -10.30 2.14 -30.89
C SER A 177 -11.10 1.62 -29.71
N HIS A 178 -12.40 1.42 -29.90
CA HIS A 178 -13.28 0.95 -28.85
C HIS A 178 -14.42 0.11 -29.40
N ARG A 179 -15.02 -0.71 -28.55
CA ARG A 179 -16.26 -1.42 -28.91
C ARG A 179 -17.47 -0.47 -28.87
N LYS A 180 -18.56 -0.86 -29.51
CA LYS A 180 -19.85 -0.16 -29.35
C LYS A 180 -20.29 -0.26 -27.88
N ASN A 181 -20.80 0.84 -27.31
CA ASN A 181 -21.20 0.92 -25.90
C ASN A 181 -20.07 0.55 -24.93
N ALA A 182 -18.86 1.01 -25.23
CA ALA A 182 -17.70 0.77 -24.37
C ALA A 182 -17.87 1.41 -22.98
N VAL A 183 -17.48 0.68 -21.94
CA VAL A 183 -17.48 1.11 -20.55
C VAL A 183 -16.06 1.48 -20.15
N TYR A 184 -15.86 2.71 -19.66
CA TYR A 184 -14.56 3.18 -19.23
C TYR A 184 -14.36 2.83 -17.74
N PRO A 185 -13.42 1.93 -17.39
CA PRO A 185 -13.14 1.63 -16.00
C PRO A 185 -12.28 2.73 -15.38
N ALA A 186 -12.60 3.09 -14.14
CA ALA A 186 -11.78 3.97 -13.34
C ALA A 186 -11.84 3.51 -11.88
N THR A 187 -10.72 3.63 -11.19
CA THR A 187 -10.63 3.46 -9.74
C THR A 187 -10.04 4.71 -9.08
N LEU A 188 -10.22 4.80 -7.77
CA LEU A 188 -9.59 5.79 -6.90
C LEU A 188 -8.79 5.05 -5.83
N VAL A 189 -7.52 5.42 -5.66
CA VAL A 189 -6.68 4.98 -4.53
C VAL A 189 -6.44 6.16 -3.60
N GLY A 190 -6.11 5.92 -2.33
CA GLY A 190 -6.00 6.96 -1.31
C GLY A 190 -6.10 6.36 0.08
N VAL A 191 -6.51 7.15 1.08
CA VAL A 191 -6.62 6.65 2.46
C VAL A 191 -7.54 5.42 2.49
N PRO A 192 -7.06 4.26 2.97
CA PRO A 192 -7.83 3.03 2.97
C PRO A 192 -9.07 3.14 3.90
N PRO A 193 -10.16 2.42 3.61
CA PRO A 193 -10.33 1.46 2.52
C PRO A 193 -10.63 2.14 1.16
N LYS A 194 -10.16 1.52 0.08
CA LYS A 194 -10.40 1.86 -1.34
C LYS A 194 -10.51 0.56 -2.15
N GLU A 195 -10.80 0.61 -3.45
CA GLU A 195 -11.07 -0.60 -4.25
C GLU A 195 -9.87 -1.57 -4.32
N ASP A 196 -8.66 -1.02 -4.37
CA ASP A 196 -7.38 -1.74 -4.29
C ASP A 196 -7.25 -2.65 -3.07
N GLN A 197 -7.99 -2.36 -1.98
CA GLN A 197 -8.14 -3.27 -0.86
C GLN A 197 -8.66 -4.64 -1.25
N TYR A 198 -9.72 -4.68 -2.03
CA TYR A 198 -10.40 -5.92 -2.37
C TYR A 198 -9.55 -6.71 -3.37
N LEU A 199 -8.82 -6.01 -4.25
CA LEU A 199 -7.81 -6.62 -5.11
C LEU A 199 -6.67 -7.22 -4.26
N GLY A 200 -6.14 -6.49 -3.29
CA GLY A 200 -5.13 -6.98 -2.35
C GLY A 200 -5.62 -8.16 -1.51
N HIS A 201 -6.88 -8.14 -1.09
CA HIS A 201 -7.51 -9.27 -0.39
C HIS A 201 -7.59 -10.51 -1.28
N ALA A 202 -8.06 -10.37 -2.53
CA ALA A 202 -8.08 -11.47 -3.49
C ALA A 202 -6.68 -12.05 -3.73
N THR A 203 -5.66 -11.19 -3.91
CA THR A 203 -4.25 -11.61 -3.98
C THR A 203 -3.83 -12.39 -2.75
N SER A 204 -4.17 -11.92 -1.55
CA SER A 204 -3.83 -12.64 -0.31
C SER A 204 -4.43 -14.05 -0.30
N GLN A 205 -5.69 -14.22 -0.71
CA GLN A 205 -6.37 -15.52 -0.69
C GLN A 205 -5.89 -16.46 -1.79
N ILE A 206 -5.66 -15.96 -3.01
CA ILE A 206 -5.24 -16.76 -4.16
C ILE A 206 -3.81 -17.28 -3.98
N PHE A 207 -2.91 -16.45 -3.44
CA PHE A 207 -1.50 -16.82 -3.29
C PHE A 207 -1.15 -17.42 -1.92
N PHE A 208 -2.00 -17.27 -0.91
CA PHE A 208 -1.78 -17.83 0.43
C PHE A 208 -1.45 -19.34 0.42
N PRO A 209 -2.17 -20.22 -0.32
CA PRO A 209 -1.85 -21.64 -0.35
C PRO A 209 -0.43 -21.95 -0.87
N LEU A 210 0.10 -21.12 -1.78
CA LEU A 210 1.47 -21.26 -2.27
C LEU A 210 2.48 -20.90 -1.17
N ILE A 211 2.26 -19.77 -0.49
CA ILE A 211 3.10 -19.34 0.62
C ILE A 211 3.12 -20.39 1.74
N GLN A 212 1.93 -20.84 2.13
CA GLN A 212 1.71 -21.85 3.17
C GLN A 212 2.42 -23.16 2.81
N LYS A 213 2.19 -23.74 1.63
CA LYS A 213 2.73 -25.06 1.28
C LYS A 213 4.24 -25.06 1.04
N LEU A 214 4.80 -23.99 0.49
CA LEU A 214 6.20 -23.97 0.08
C LEU A 214 7.15 -23.44 1.16
N PHE A 215 6.72 -22.47 1.97
CA PHE A 215 7.63 -21.76 2.89
C PHE A 215 7.28 -21.94 4.36
N ALA A 216 5.99 -21.97 4.70
CA ALA A 216 5.55 -21.97 6.10
C ALA A 216 4.23 -22.74 6.29
N PRO A 217 4.27 -24.10 6.27
CA PRO A 217 3.07 -24.95 6.39
C PRO A 217 2.37 -24.84 7.74
N GLU A 218 3.03 -24.28 8.75
CA GLU A 218 2.44 -23.98 10.05
C GLU A 218 1.49 -22.78 10.07
N ILE A 219 1.50 -21.93 9.04
CA ILE A 219 0.58 -20.80 8.98
C ILE A 219 -0.83 -21.34 8.74
N ILE A 220 -1.75 -20.97 9.62
CA ILE A 220 -3.18 -21.33 9.51
C ILE A 220 -3.91 -20.27 8.69
N ASP A 221 -3.61 -19.00 8.94
CA ASP A 221 -4.33 -17.86 8.37
C ASP A 221 -3.46 -16.60 8.40
N MET A 222 -3.75 -15.66 7.52
CA MET A 222 -3.09 -14.36 7.42
C MET A 222 -4.11 -13.28 7.11
N HIS A 223 -4.05 -12.19 7.87
CA HIS A 223 -4.89 -11.02 7.68
C HIS A 223 -4.02 -9.78 7.49
N LEU A 224 -4.31 -9.05 6.41
CA LEU A 224 -3.70 -7.78 6.07
C LEU A 224 -4.78 -6.69 6.25
N PRO A 225 -4.83 -5.99 7.39
CA PRO A 225 -5.88 -5.01 7.65
C PRO A 225 -5.82 -3.85 6.66
N ALA A 226 -6.99 -3.30 6.30
CA ALA A 226 -7.11 -2.11 5.46
C ALA A 226 -6.29 -0.93 5.99
N ALA A 227 -6.44 -0.66 7.30
CA ALA A 227 -5.68 0.37 7.99
C ALA A 227 -4.16 0.11 7.95
N GLY A 228 -3.71 -1.10 7.69
CA GLY A 228 -2.30 -1.40 7.43
C GLY A 228 -1.82 -0.99 6.04
N GLY A 229 -2.63 -0.35 5.20
CA GLY A 229 -2.28 -0.09 3.79
C GLY A 229 -1.98 -1.37 3.03
N PHE A 230 -2.61 -2.49 3.42
CA PHE A 230 -2.35 -3.87 2.98
C PHE A 230 -1.00 -4.45 3.35
N HIS A 231 0.09 -3.70 3.14
CA HIS A 231 1.42 -4.23 3.33
C HIS A 231 2.05 -3.79 4.65
N ASN A 232 1.78 -2.64 5.25
CA ASN A 232 2.50 -2.18 6.46
C ASN A 232 2.31 -3.08 7.70
N LEU A 233 1.17 -3.79 7.81
CA LEU A 233 0.89 -4.69 8.93
C LEU A 233 0.31 -6.02 8.45
N ALA A 234 0.92 -7.12 8.88
CA ALA A 234 0.38 -8.46 8.74
C ALA A 234 0.11 -9.10 10.11
N LEU A 235 -1.10 -9.61 10.29
CA LEU A 235 -1.48 -10.44 11.42
C LEU A 235 -1.48 -11.89 10.95
N VAL A 236 -0.67 -12.73 11.58
CA VAL A 236 -0.39 -14.10 11.12
C VAL A 236 -0.74 -15.08 12.22
N LYS A 237 -1.50 -16.11 11.90
CA LYS A 237 -1.92 -17.15 12.85
C LYS A 237 -1.19 -18.44 12.54
N ILE A 238 -0.58 -19.09 13.53
CA ILE A 238 0.21 -20.31 13.33
C ILE A 238 -0.17 -21.43 14.30
N SER A 239 0.01 -22.68 13.85
CA SER A 239 0.03 -23.85 14.75
C SER A 239 1.47 -24.04 15.25
N LYS A 240 1.76 -23.46 16.42
CA LYS A 240 3.10 -23.46 17.03
C LYS A 240 3.39 -24.80 17.70
N LYS A 241 4.58 -25.36 17.43
CA LYS A 241 5.06 -26.64 17.96
C LYS A 241 6.35 -26.53 18.78
N TYR A 242 7.15 -25.48 18.56
CA TYR A 242 8.43 -25.31 19.24
C TYR A 242 8.82 -23.83 19.42
N PRO A 243 9.72 -23.50 20.38
CA PRO A 243 10.22 -22.14 20.57
C PRO A 243 10.90 -21.57 19.31
N GLY A 244 10.67 -20.28 19.02
CA GLY A 244 11.28 -19.59 17.87
C GLY A 244 10.56 -19.82 16.53
N GLN A 245 9.51 -20.65 16.48
CA GLN A 245 8.78 -20.89 15.23
C GLN A 245 8.10 -19.64 14.68
N ALA A 246 7.64 -18.72 15.53
CA ALA A 246 7.11 -17.43 15.09
C ALA A 246 8.15 -16.62 14.29
N VAL A 247 9.40 -16.63 14.72
CA VAL A 247 10.52 -15.94 14.05
C VAL A 247 10.83 -16.56 12.69
N LYS A 248 10.82 -17.90 12.59
CA LYS A 248 10.93 -18.60 11.31
C LYS A 248 9.85 -18.12 10.32
N VAL A 249 8.60 -18.03 10.78
CA VAL A 249 7.47 -17.57 9.96
C VAL A 249 7.64 -16.12 9.51
N MET A 250 8.10 -15.22 10.39
CA MET A 250 8.39 -13.82 10.04
C MET A 250 9.39 -13.74 8.88
N HIS A 251 10.51 -14.45 8.96
CA HIS A 251 11.52 -14.46 7.89
C HIS A 251 11.04 -15.12 6.60
N ALA A 252 10.22 -16.19 6.70
CA ALA A 252 9.61 -16.81 5.53
C ALA A 252 8.72 -15.81 4.77
N LEU A 253 7.90 -15.04 5.50
CA LEU A 253 7.03 -14.03 4.90
C LEU A 253 7.82 -12.84 4.34
N TRP A 254 8.81 -12.31 5.07
CA TRP A 254 9.65 -11.25 4.51
C TRP A 254 10.46 -11.69 3.27
N GLY A 255 10.67 -12.98 3.07
CA GLY A 255 11.28 -13.55 1.86
C GLY A 255 10.30 -13.86 0.73
N ALA A 256 8.98 -13.73 0.93
CA ALA A 256 7.96 -14.25 0.01
C ALA A 256 7.26 -13.17 -0.80
N GLY A 257 7.64 -13.01 -2.07
CA GLY A 257 6.91 -12.15 -3.03
C GLY A 257 6.72 -10.73 -2.51
N GLN A 258 5.48 -10.21 -2.56
CA GLN A 258 5.18 -8.85 -2.10
C GLN A 258 5.14 -8.69 -0.57
N MET A 259 5.14 -9.78 0.20
CA MET A 259 5.22 -9.70 1.67
C MET A 259 6.56 -9.12 2.14
N MET A 260 7.58 -9.05 1.27
CA MET A 260 8.84 -8.36 1.54
C MET A 260 8.64 -6.88 1.93
N PHE A 261 7.57 -6.23 1.45
CA PHE A 261 7.27 -4.84 1.79
C PHE A 261 6.71 -4.68 3.20
N THR A 262 6.23 -5.74 3.84
CA THR A 262 5.56 -5.63 5.13
C THR A 262 6.47 -5.14 6.25
N LYS A 263 6.12 -4.00 6.87
CA LYS A 263 6.91 -3.39 7.96
C LYS A 263 6.80 -4.19 9.25
N CYS A 264 5.56 -4.47 9.65
CA CYS A 264 5.24 -5.12 10.92
C CYS A 264 4.54 -6.46 10.69
N ILE A 265 5.08 -7.54 11.26
CA ILE A 265 4.45 -8.86 11.28
C ILE A 265 4.15 -9.23 12.73
N MET A 266 2.89 -9.44 13.08
CA MET A 266 2.49 -9.92 14.39
C MET A 266 2.00 -11.37 14.28
N VAL A 267 2.62 -12.27 15.03
CA VAL A 267 2.35 -13.72 14.95
C VAL A 267 1.60 -14.18 16.19
N PHE A 268 0.49 -14.87 15.99
CA PHE A 268 -0.46 -15.30 17.03
C PHE A 268 -0.67 -16.81 17.01
N SER A 269 -1.10 -17.35 18.15
CA SER A 269 -1.46 -18.77 18.29
C SER A 269 -2.78 -19.12 17.60
N GLU A 270 -3.02 -20.42 17.43
CA GLU A 270 -4.15 -21.00 16.71
C GLU A 270 -5.55 -20.72 17.32
N GLU A 271 -5.64 -20.27 18.57
CA GLU A 271 -6.89 -19.88 19.21
C GLU A 271 -7.31 -18.44 18.91
N VAL A 272 -6.37 -17.58 18.47
CA VAL A 272 -6.63 -16.15 18.30
C VAL A 272 -7.44 -15.91 17.03
N ASN A 273 -8.47 -15.06 17.13
CA ASN A 273 -9.18 -14.56 15.95
C ASN A 273 -8.53 -13.26 15.47
N ILE A 274 -7.63 -13.37 14.49
CA ILE A 274 -6.86 -12.24 13.94
C ILE A 274 -7.69 -11.20 13.17
N ARG A 275 -9.01 -11.43 12.96
CA ARG A 275 -9.95 -10.43 12.41
C ARG A 275 -10.78 -9.73 13.48
N ASN A 276 -10.66 -10.13 14.74
CA ASN A 276 -11.30 -9.46 15.87
C ASN A 276 -10.25 -8.63 16.63
N PRO A 277 -10.35 -7.28 16.62
CA PRO A 277 -9.36 -6.43 17.28
C PRO A 277 -9.19 -6.73 18.78
N GLN A 278 -10.28 -7.03 19.51
CA GLN A 278 -10.20 -7.36 20.93
C GLN A 278 -9.43 -8.67 21.16
N SER A 279 -9.71 -9.71 20.36
CA SER A 279 -8.98 -10.99 20.44
C SER A 279 -7.48 -10.81 20.17
N VAL A 280 -7.11 -9.89 19.29
CA VAL A 280 -5.71 -9.55 19.00
C VAL A 280 -5.07 -8.83 20.18
N LEU A 281 -5.74 -7.81 20.74
CA LEU A 281 -5.27 -7.06 21.90
C LEU A 281 -5.11 -7.95 23.14
N ASP A 282 -6.06 -8.84 23.40
CA ASP A 282 -5.99 -9.81 24.51
C ASP A 282 -4.77 -10.73 24.37
N ALA A 283 -4.44 -11.14 23.14
CA ALA A 283 -3.27 -11.96 22.87
C ALA A 283 -1.96 -11.19 23.06
N ILE A 284 -1.92 -9.91 22.66
CA ILE A 284 -0.77 -9.02 22.92
C ILE A 284 -0.56 -8.88 24.44
N ASP A 285 -1.62 -8.50 25.17
CA ASP A 285 -1.57 -8.29 26.62
C ASP A 285 -1.07 -9.53 27.37
N LYS A 286 -1.49 -10.72 26.93
CA LYS A 286 -1.16 -11.98 27.59
C LYS A 286 0.23 -12.50 27.24
N ASN A 287 0.63 -12.39 25.97
CA ASN A 287 1.75 -13.17 25.45
C ASN A 287 2.95 -12.34 25.01
N PHE A 288 2.84 -11.03 24.81
CA PHE A 288 3.92 -10.24 24.23
C PHE A 288 4.78 -9.56 25.32
N SER A 289 6.07 -9.89 25.34
CA SER A 289 7.08 -9.14 26.06
C SER A 289 7.96 -8.34 25.08
N PRO A 290 8.00 -6.99 25.16
CA PRO A 290 8.88 -6.18 24.32
C PRO A 290 10.35 -6.64 24.31
N VAL A 291 10.85 -7.13 25.44
CA VAL A 291 12.26 -7.54 25.59
C VAL A 291 12.57 -8.87 24.91
N HIS A 292 11.63 -9.80 24.90
CA HIS A 292 11.86 -11.19 24.51
C HIS A 292 11.22 -11.58 23.17
N ASP A 293 10.22 -10.81 22.74
CA ASP A 293 9.33 -11.18 21.64
C ASP A 293 9.28 -10.14 20.52
N LEU A 294 10.01 -9.03 20.65
CA LEU A 294 10.27 -8.09 19.56
C LEU A 294 11.51 -8.54 18.76
N HIS A 295 11.33 -8.71 17.46
CA HIS A 295 12.36 -9.14 16.53
C HIS A 295 12.56 -8.10 15.43
N MET A 296 13.71 -7.42 15.45
CA MET A 296 14.05 -6.42 14.44
C MET A 296 14.77 -7.05 13.25
N SER A 297 14.48 -6.58 12.05
CA SER A 297 15.18 -6.93 10.81
C SER A 297 15.25 -5.72 9.89
N ALA A 298 15.69 -5.90 8.64
CA ALA A 298 15.72 -4.88 7.61
C ALA A 298 15.44 -5.51 6.24
N GLY A 299 14.90 -4.74 5.30
CA GLY A 299 14.59 -5.27 3.99
C GLY A 299 13.98 -4.25 3.03
N PRO A 300 13.54 -4.72 1.84
CA PRO A 300 12.92 -3.86 0.84
C PRO A 300 11.66 -3.19 1.36
N TYR A 301 11.47 -1.93 0.98
CA TYR A 301 10.25 -1.15 1.20
C TYR A 301 9.58 -0.86 -0.13
N ASP A 302 8.29 -0.49 -0.07
CA ASP A 302 7.65 0.14 -1.21
C ASP A 302 8.43 1.44 -1.54
N VAL A 303 8.67 1.70 -2.82
CA VAL A 303 9.31 2.93 -3.29
C VAL A 303 8.48 4.17 -2.95
N LEU A 304 7.17 3.99 -2.71
CA LEU A 304 6.23 5.03 -2.30
C LEU A 304 6.18 5.25 -0.79
N ASP A 305 6.94 4.48 -0.02
CA ASP A 305 6.97 4.61 1.44
C ASP A 305 7.82 5.80 1.88
N HIS A 306 7.14 6.89 2.20
CA HIS A 306 7.75 8.14 2.63
C HIS A 306 8.34 8.09 4.05
N ALA A 307 8.01 7.07 4.85
CA ALA A 307 8.60 6.90 6.18
C ALA A 307 9.92 6.13 6.15
N ALA A 308 10.23 5.42 5.06
CA ALA A 308 11.45 4.65 4.91
C ALA A 308 12.70 5.45 5.28
N GLN A 309 13.61 4.83 6.04
CA GLN A 309 14.88 5.45 6.43
C GLN A 309 15.76 5.76 5.21
N SER A 310 15.67 4.95 4.16
CA SER A 310 16.39 5.12 2.91
C SER A 310 15.52 4.74 1.72
N PHE A 311 15.88 5.18 0.52
CA PHE A 311 15.10 4.89 -0.69
C PHE A 311 14.90 3.38 -0.87
N SER A 312 13.63 2.94 -0.89
CA SER A 312 13.24 1.54 -1.13
C SER A 312 13.77 0.53 -0.10
N HIS A 313 14.23 0.98 1.08
CA HIS A 313 14.82 0.11 2.11
C HIS A 313 14.62 0.69 3.52
N GLY A 314 14.28 -0.17 4.49
CA GLY A 314 14.00 0.24 5.86
C GLY A 314 13.94 -0.91 6.85
N GLY A 315 13.68 -0.58 8.12
CA GLY A 315 13.59 -1.54 9.22
C GLY A 315 12.33 -2.41 9.16
N LYS A 316 12.37 -3.57 9.79
CA LYS A 316 11.24 -4.50 9.88
C LYS A 316 11.07 -4.90 11.34
N ALA A 317 9.83 -5.08 11.79
CA ALA A 317 9.52 -5.51 13.15
C ALA A 317 8.61 -6.72 13.16
N GLY A 318 9.05 -7.77 13.85
CA GLY A 318 8.30 -8.97 14.13
C GLY A 318 7.88 -9.00 15.60
N PHE A 319 6.62 -9.33 15.87
CA PHE A 319 6.07 -9.45 17.21
C PHE A 319 5.63 -10.89 17.43
N ASP A 320 6.29 -11.62 18.32
CA ASP A 320 5.86 -12.96 18.74
C ASP A 320 4.80 -12.82 19.83
N CYS A 321 3.53 -12.73 19.42
CA CYS A 321 2.35 -12.72 20.30
C CYS A 321 1.78 -14.13 20.54
N THR A 322 2.55 -15.19 20.22
CA THR A 322 2.12 -16.57 20.45
C THR A 322 2.27 -16.95 21.92
N ALA A 323 1.41 -17.86 22.38
CA ALA A 323 1.54 -18.51 23.67
C ALA A 323 2.96 -19.09 23.85
N LYS A 324 3.55 -18.83 25.02
CA LYS A 324 4.90 -19.29 25.35
C LYS A 324 4.84 -20.74 25.80
N THR A 325 5.77 -21.55 25.27
CA THR A 325 5.97 -22.94 25.73
C THR A 325 6.46 -22.92 27.18
N GLU A 326 6.30 -24.02 27.92
CA GLU A 326 6.71 -24.12 29.34
C GLU A 326 8.15 -23.63 29.57
N GLU A 327 9.06 -23.96 28.65
CA GLU A 327 10.48 -23.58 28.65
C GLU A 327 10.72 -22.05 28.60
N ARG A 328 9.73 -21.28 28.16
CA ARG A 328 9.79 -19.81 28.03
C ARG A 328 8.77 -19.08 28.91
N LYS A 329 7.96 -19.78 29.70
CA LYS A 329 7.02 -19.12 30.62
C LYS A 329 7.82 -18.41 31.72
N ILE A 330 7.58 -17.10 31.86
CA ILE A 330 8.11 -16.30 32.98
C ILE A 330 6.94 -16.05 33.93
N SER A 331 7.20 -16.08 35.24
CA SER A 331 6.22 -15.69 36.26
C SER A 331 5.93 -14.20 36.14
N ALA A 332 4.69 -13.84 35.82
CA ALA A 332 4.26 -12.44 35.78
C ALA A 332 4.13 -11.90 37.21
N ASP A 333 4.95 -10.91 37.57
CA ASP A 333 4.65 -10.03 38.69
C ASP A 333 3.73 -8.92 38.19
N GLU A 334 2.47 -8.95 38.63
CA GLU A 334 1.54 -7.85 38.41
C GLU A 334 1.94 -6.67 39.28
N LYS A 335 2.32 -5.54 38.64
CA LYS A 335 2.32 -4.24 39.30
C LYS A 335 1.52 -3.21 38.52
N THR A 336 0.91 -2.35 39.33
CA THR A 336 -0.13 -1.35 39.10
C THR A 336 -0.05 -0.55 37.80
N ALA A 337 -1.20 -0.44 37.13
CA ALA A 337 -1.44 0.48 36.04
C ALA A 337 -1.68 1.91 36.56
N VAL A 338 -1.25 2.93 35.79
CA VAL A 338 -1.52 4.34 36.05
C VAL A 338 -2.27 4.95 34.86
N LYS A 339 -3.24 5.81 35.17
CA LYS A 339 -3.95 6.66 34.22
C LYS A 339 -3.10 7.90 33.90
N HIS A 340 -2.83 8.12 32.62
CA HIS A 340 -2.39 9.41 32.10
C HIS A 340 -3.59 10.13 31.46
N ASP A 341 -3.72 11.43 31.69
CA ASP A 341 -4.88 12.24 31.29
C ASP A 341 -4.93 12.61 29.79
N SER A 342 -3.98 12.14 28.97
CA SER A 342 -3.85 12.48 27.55
C SER A 342 -3.72 11.27 26.62
N GLU A 343 -4.15 10.09 27.05
CA GLU A 343 -3.90 8.81 26.38
C GLU A 343 -5.17 8.12 25.85
N ARG A 344 -5.02 7.38 24.75
CA ARG A 344 -5.94 6.29 24.37
C ARG A 344 -5.29 4.96 24.73
N LEU A 345 -6.04 4.07 25.38
CA LEU A 345 -5.58 2.74 25.76
C LEU A 345 -6.34 1.68 24.96
N PHE A 346 -5.61 0.79 24.31
CA PHE A 346 -6.13 -0.39 23.63
C PHE A 346 -5.70 -1.65 24.38
N GLY A 347 -6.67 -2.46 24.82
CA GLY A 347 -6.40 -3.56 25.74
C GLY A 347 -5.87 -3.05 27.08
N LYS A 348 -4.78 -3.63 27.56
CA LYS A 348 -4.09 -3.24 28.80
C LYS A 348 -2.67 -2.74 28.58
N SER A 349 -2.08 -3.05 27.43
CA SER A 349 -0.64 -2.84 27.19
C SER A 349 -0.31 -1.99 25.96
N VAL A 350 -1.29 -1.53 25.19
CA VAL A 350 -1.06 -0.65 24.02
C VAL A 350 -1.57 0.77 24.32
N HIS A 351 -0.63 1.65 24.63
CA HIS A 351 -0.89 3.05 24.97
C HIS A 351 -0.62 3.96 23.77
N VAL A 352 -1.50 4.91 23.51
CA VAL A 352 -1.28 5.98 22.54
C VAL A 352 -1.23 7.32 23.26
N ILE A 353 -0.08 7.99 23.15
CA ILE A 353 0.19 9.30 23.73
C ILE A 353 0.16 10.34 22.61
N PHE A 354 -0.62 11.39 22.81
CA PHE A 354 -0.72 12.49 21.85
C PHE A 354 0.27 13.62 22.20
N SER A 355 1.17 13.94 21.26
CA SER A 355 2.18 15.00 21.42
C SER A 355 2.58 15.62 20.09
N ASP A 356 2.77 16.94 20.06
CA ASP A 356 3.34 17.66 18.91
C ASP A 356 4.87 17.82 19.00
N HIS A 357 5.50 17.18 20.01
CA HIS A 357 6.94 17.21 20.19
C HIS A 357 7.61 16.06 19.44
N ALA A 358 7.99 16.31 18.18
CA ALA A 358 8.89 15.39 17.47
C ALA A 358 10.32 15.53 18.01
N ALA A 359 10.73 14.63 18.90
CA ALA A 359 12.13 14.48 19.28
C ALA A 359 12.85 13.47 18.37
N ALA A 360 14.18 13.60 18.23
CA ALA A 360 15.01 12.70 17.43
C ALA A 360 15.14 11.30 18.05
N GLU A 361 14.90 11.14 19.35
CA GLU A 361 15.02 9.86 20.06
C GLU A 361 13.74 9.53 20.83
N SER A 362 13.06 8.45 20.40
CA SER A 362 11.76 8.01 20.95
C SER A 362 11.83 7.73 22.46
N GLY A 363 12.92 7.11 22.93
CA GLY A 363 13.09 6.79 24.35
C GLY A 363 13.21 8.01 25.26
N ASN A 364 13.95 9.02 24.83
CA ASN A 364 14.10 10.28 25.59
C ASN A 364 12.79 11.08 25.60
N LEU A 365 12.05 11.08 24.49
CA LEU A 365 10.72 11.68 24.44
C LEU A 365 9.78 11.01 25.44
N PHE A 366 9.77 9.67 25.47
CA PHE A 366 8.95 8.92 26.42
C PHE A 366 9.33 9.21 27.87
N LEU A 367 10.62 9.16 28.23
CA LEU A 367 11.07 9.42 29.60
C LEU A 367 10.72 10.85 30.08
N ASN A 368 10.76 11.82 29.16
CA ASN A 368 10.35 13.20 29.43
C ASN A 368 8.84 13.31 29.64
N LEU A 369 8.03 12.64 28.81
CA LEU A 369 6.58 12.60 28.94
C LEU A 369 6.12 11.81 30.18
N SER A 370 6.88 10.77 30.57
CA SER A 370 6.55 9.89 31.69
C SER A 370 7.04 10.40 33.05
N GLY A 371 7.62 11.60 33.13
CA GLY A 371 7.87 12.31 34.40
C GLY A 371 8.83 11.65 35.41
N LYS A 372 9.73 10.74 35.00
CA LYS A 372 10.65 9.94 35.86
C LYS A 372 9.96 8.93 36.82
N THR A 373 9.62 7.77 36.26
CA THR A 373 9.92 6.39 36.75
C THR A 373 9.35 5.80 38.06
N ASP A 374 8.06 5.95 38.38
CA ASP A 374 7.38 5.00 39.30
C ASP A 374 6.03 4.44 38.79
N SER A 375 5.55 4.87 37.62
CA SER A 375 4.16 4.65 37.15
C SER A 375 4.01 3.97 35.77
N VAL A 376 5.09 3.46 35.17
CA VAL A 376 5.06 2.91 33.80
C VAL A 376 4.85 1.39 33.82
N SER A 377 3.80 0.92 33.12
CA SER A 377 3.52 -0.51 32.95
C SER A 377 4.24 -1.09 31.72
N LYS A 378 4.42 -2.42 31.68
CA LYS A 378 5.00 -3.09 30.50
C LYS A 378 4.04 -2.94 29.30
N GLY A 379 4.59 -2.77 28.10
CA GLY A 379 3.76 -2.68 26.90
C GLY A 379 4.37 -1.90 25.74
N ILE A 380 3.50 -1.53 24.82
CA ILE A 380 3.78 -0.73 23.62
C ILE A 380 3.22 0.67 23.84
N TYR A 381 4.07 1.68 23.76
CA TYR A 381 3.70 3.08 23.89
C TYR A 381 3.96 3.79 22.57
N ILE A 382 2.89 4.20 21.91
CA ILE A 382 2.92 4.87 20.61
C ILE A 382 2.73 6.36 20.85
N ILE A 383 3.68 7.18 20.42
CA ILE A 383 3.60 8.63 20.51
C ILE A 383 3.24 9.16 19.12
N THR A 384 2.16 9.93 18.99
CA THR A 384 1.68 10.45 17.70
C THR A 384 1.10 11.86 17.83
N ASP A 385 0.83 12.54 16.71
CA ASP A 385 0.47 13.96 16.69
C ASP A 385 -0.90 14.24 17.32
N THR A 386 -1.03 15.38 18.04
CA THR A 386 -2.27 15.72 18.78
C THR A 386 -3.50 15.88 17.88
N ARG A 387 -3.30 16.22 16.61
CA ARG A 387 -4.37 16.30 15.60
C ARG A 387 -5.09 14.97 15.36
N MET A 388 -4.48 13.85 15.72
CA MET A 388 -5.08 12.52 15.58
C MET A 388 -5.91 12.11 16.81
N LYS A 389 -6.00 12.98 17.83
CA LYS A 389 -6.71 12.68 19.09
C LYS A 389 -8.18 12.32 18.92
N GLU A 390 -8.85 12.88 17.91
CA GLU A 390 -10.27 12.62 17.61
C GLU A 390 -10.45 11.68 16.40
N ALA A 391 -9.37 11.13 15.84
CA ALA A 391 -9.47 10.18 14.74
C ALA A 391 -10.14 8.89 15.20
N SER A 392 -10.84 8.19 14.31
CA SER A 392 -11.27 6.82 14.59
C SER A 392 -10.08 5.87 14.61
N ASP A 393 -10.23 4.71 15.23
CA ASP A 393 -9.11 3.79 15.49
C ASP A 393 -8.44 3.25 14.23
N ASP A 394 -9.20 3.03 13.16
CA ASP A 394 -8.69 2.62 11.84
C ASP A 394 -7.84 3.71 11.18
N ILE A 395 -8.27 4.98 11.26
CA ILE A 395 -7.51 6.12 10.73
C ILE A 395 -6.26 6.36 11.58
N LEU A 396 -6.37 6.23 12.90
CA LEU A 396 -5.23 6.34 13.81
C LEU A 396 -4.18 5.26 13.51
N LEU A 397 -4.61 4.00 13.33
CA LEU A 397 -3.72 2.89 12.99
C LEU A 397 -3.03 3.10 11.63
N TRP A 398 -3.80 3.52 10.60
CA TRP A 398 -3.24 3.85 9.29
C TRP A 398 -2.17 4.94 9.38
N TYR A 399 -2.50 6.02 10.07
CA TYR A 399 -1.58 7.15 10.23
C TYR A 399 -0.30 6.74 10.94
N ILE A 400 -0.40 5.98 12.04
CA ILE A 400 0.76 5.48 12.79
C ILE A 400 1.63 4.58 11.90
N LEU A 401 1.04 3.61 11.20
CA LEU A 401 1.80 2.66 10.37
C LEU A 401 2.45 3.33 9.16
N ALA A 402 1.78 4.33 8.57
CA ALA A 402 2.36 5.15 7.53
C ALA A 402 3.48 6.04 8.05
N ALA A 403 3.45 6.44 9.33
CA ALA A 403 4.42 7.34 9.94
C ALA A 403 5.76 6.70 10.30
N ILE A 404 5.82 5.37 10.42
CA ILE A 404 6.95 4.69 11.05
C ILE A 404 7.88 3.96 10.07
N ASP A 405 9.15 3.96 10.41
CA ASP A 405 10.14 2.94 10.04
C ASP A 405 10.64 2.29 11.34
N PRO A 406 10.45 0.97 11.54
CA PRO A 406 10.88 0.30 12.76
C PRO A 406 12.35 0.49 13.13
N ALA A 407 13.28 0.62 12.18
CA ALA A 407 14.71 0.81 12.52
C ALA A 407 14.98 2.21 13.10
N ARG A 408 14.20 3.21 12.67
CA ARG A 408 14.33 4.59 13.12
C ARG A 408 13.52 4.87 14.39
N ASP A 409 12.33 4.29 14.47
CA ASP A 409 11.27 4.84 15.33
C ASP A 409 10.99 4.00 16.57
N PHE A 410 11.49 2.76 16.60
CA PHE A 410 11.30 1.85 17.72
C PHE A 410 12.46 2.01 18.71
N SER A 411 12.11 2.18 19.98
CA SER A 411 13.08 2.21 21.08
C SER A 411 12.64 1.26 22.17
N LEU A 412 13.47 0.24 22.43
CA LEU A 412 13.25 -0.71 23.52
C LEU A 412 13.93 -0.19 24.79
N ILE A 413 13.14 0.16 25.80
CA ILE A 413 13.64 0.57 27.11
C ILE A 413 13.61 -0.65 28.03
N ARG A 414 14.79 -1.24 28.26
CA ARG A 414 14.98 -2.42 29.13
C ARG A 414 15.03 -2.08 30.62
N SER A 415 15.26 -0.82 30.97
CA SER A 415 15.41 -0.34 32.34
C SER A 415 14.09 -0.08 33.08
N LEU A 416 12.94 -0.19 32.39
CA LEU A 416 11.59 0.02 32.91
C LEU A 416 10.76 -1.25 32.72
N PRO A 417 9.80 -1.54 33.63
CA PRO A 417 9.52 -2.81 34.33
C PRO A 417 10.24 -4.12 33.87
N ALA A 418 10.06 -5.22 34.60
CA ALA A 418 10.81 -6.47 34.39
C ALA A 418 10.78 -7.05 32.96
N GLU A 419 9.77 -6.68 32.14
CA GLU A 419 9.60 -7.14 30.75
C GLU A 419 9.85 -6.05 29.68
N GLY A 420 10.27 -4.86 30.09
CA GLY A 420 10.59 -3.74 29.21
C GLY A 420 9.38 -2.99 28.64
N VAL A 421 9.70 -1.88 27.98
CA VAL A 421 8.74 -1.04 27.24
C VAL A 421 9.23 -0.84 25.82
N LEU A 422 8.34 -1.04 24.83
CA LEU A 422 8.57 -0.62 23.46
C LEU A 422 7.94 0.76 23.26
N VAL A 423 8.76 1.75 22.89
CA VAL A 423 8.30 3.06 22.48
C VAL A 423 8.35 3.18 20.97
N ILE A 424 7.25 3.62 20.35
CA ILE A 424 7.13 3.86 18.91
C ILE A 424 6.84 5.34 18.70
N ASN A 425 7.75 6.06 18.05
CA ASN A 425 7.55 7.47 17.73
C ASN A 425 6.97 7.64 16.33
N ALA A 426 5.66 7.88 16.24
CA ALA A 426 4.89 8.10 15.03
C ALA A 426 4.49 9.59 14.82
N CYS A 427 5.17 10.55 15.45
CA CYS A 427 4.92 11.99 15.22
C CYS A 427 5.50 12.46 13.87
N VAL A 428 4.68 13.05 13.00
CA VAL A 428 5.15 13.47 11.66
C VAL A 428 5.35 15.00 11.57
N TYR A 429 4.75 15.79 12.45
CA TYR A 429 4.84 17.25 12.42
C TYR A 429 5.83 17.78 13.46
N GLY A 430 7.04 18.14 13.02
CA GLY A 430 8.10 18.76 13.82
C GLY A 430 9.40 18.86 13.04
N LYS A 431 10.56 19.13 13.69
CA LYS A 431 11.89 19.14 13.04
C LYS A 431 12.36 17.73 12.61
N ARG A 432 11.44 16.83 12.26
CA ARG A 432 11.73 15.48 11.82
C ARG A 432 12.02 15.52 10.33
N ALA A 433 13.30 15.38 9.98
CA ALA A 433 13.71 15.29 8.59
C ALA A 433 13.26 13.93 8.03
N VAL A 434 12.32 13.94 7.09
CA VAL A 434 12.16 12.84 6.14
C VAL A 434 13.13 13.05 4.97
N PRO A 435 13.61 11.97 4.31
CA PRO A 435 14.29 12.11 3.03
C PRO A 435 13.45 12.98 2.08
N GLY A 436 13.98 14.09 1.56
CA GLY A 436 13.23 15.05 0.73
C GLY A 436 12.58 16.22 1.48
N GLY A 437 12.64 16.26 2.81
CA GLY A 437 12.46 17.48 3.61
C GLY A 437 11.03 17.86 4.03
N GLN A 438 9.97 17.22 3.51
CA GLN A 438 8.58 17.49 3.91
C GLN A 438 7.71 16.22 3.91
N TRP A 439 6.88 16.06 4.94
CA TRP A 439 5.90 14.98 5.02
C TRP A 439 4.83 15.14 3.94
N PRO A 440 4.48 14.08 3.18
CA PRO A 440 3.49 14.21 2.12
C PRO A 440 2.10 14.50 2.66
N ALA A 441 1.27 15.13 1.83
CA ALA A 441 -0.10 15.44 2.20
C ALA A 441 -0.97 14.19 2.13
N ALA A 442 -1.91 14.03 3.06
CA ALA A 442 -2.93 12.99 2.93
C ALA A 442 -3.89 13.31 1.77
N THR A 443 -4.42 12.28 1.12
CA THR A 443 -5.42 12.39 0.07
C THR A 443 -6.77 12.74 0.68
N VAL A 444 -7.21 13.98 0.46
CA VAL A 444 -8.49 14.48 0.96
C VAL A 444 -9.21 15.26 -0.13
N MET A 445 -10.51 15.00 -0.29
CA MET A 445 -11.34 15.64 -1.30
C MET A 445 -11.69 17.09 -0.92
N SER A 446 -11.87 17.93 -1.93
CA SER A 446 -12.28 19.33 -1.75
C SER A 446 -13.74 19.42 -1.29
N ASP A 447 -14.07 20.45 -0.50
CA ASP A 447 -15.44 20.65 -0.02
C ASP A 447 -16.42 20.93 -1.16
N GLU A 448 -15.93 21.48 -2.27
CA GLU A 448 -16.71 21.68 -3.50
C GLU A 448 -17.18 20.35 -4.11
N VAL A 449 -16.26 19.40 -4.30
CA VAL A 449 -16.61 18.08 -4.85
C VAL A 449 -17.49 17.30 -3.88
N ILE A 450 -17.24 17.41 -2.57
CA ILE A 450 -18.09 16.80 -1.55
C ILE A 450 -19.53 17.32 -1.67
N ARG A 451 -19.73 18.64 -1.71
CA ARG A 451 -21.07 19.22 -1.88
C ARG A 451 -21.73 18.77 -3.19
N LEU A 452 -20.99 18.75 -4.30
CA LEU A 452 -21.50 18.32 -5.59
C LEU A 452 -21.99 16.86 -5.57
N VAL A 453 -21.25 15.97 -4.91
CA VAL A 453 -21.62 14.55 -4.76
C VAL A 453 -22.83 14.41 -3.82
N ASP A 454 -22.84 15.15 -2.70
CA ASP A 454 -23.94 15.13 -1.75
C ASP A 454 -25.26 15.59 -2.41
N GLU A 455 -25.22 16.67 -3.20
CA GLU A 455 -26.37 17.19 -3.96
C GLU A 455 -26.88 16.22 -5.03
N LYS A 456 -25.99 15.40 -5.59
CA LYS A 456 -26.31 14.46 -6.68
C LYS A 456 -26.55 13.04 -6.20
N TRP A 457 -26.43 12.75 -4.91
CA TRP A 457 -26.43 11.38 -4.39
C TRP A 457 -27.65 10.57 -4.84
N GLU A 458 -28.84 11.15 -4.74
CA GLU A 458 -30.09 10.50 -5.15
C GLU A 458 -30.13 10.16 -6.65
N SER A 459 -29.42 10.92 -7.49
CA SER A 459 -29.37 10.68 -8.95
C SER A 459 -28.46 9.52 -9.35
N TYR A 460 -27.58 9.06 -8.46
CA TYR A 460 -26.65 7.98 -8.74
C TYR A 460 -27.27 6.59 -8.58
N ASP A 461 -28.45 6.48 -7.95
CA ASP A 461 -29.10 5.21 -7.61
C ASP A 461 -28.15 4.23 -6.89
N ALA A 462 -27.28 4.79 -6.02
CA ALA A 462 -26.18 4.07 -5.36
C ALA A 462 -26.55 3.54 -3.96
N GLY A 463 -27.84 3.54 -3.59
CA GLY A 463 -28.34 3.18 -2.27
C GLY A 463 -28.37 4.35 -1.27
N GLY A 464 -28.43 4.03 0.02
CA GLY A 464 -28.54 5.03 1.10
C GLY A 464 -27.35 6.00 1.13
N PHE A 465 -27.58 7.23 1.57
CA PHE A 465 -26.54 8.26 1.65
C PHE A 465 -25.33 7.81 2.48
N ILE A 466 -24.13 7.96 1.90
CA ILE A 466 -22.86 7.69 2.58
C ILE A 466 -22.09 9.00 2.64
N GLU A 467 -21.78 9.45 3.86
CA GLU A 467 -20.98 10.65 4.06
C GLU A 467 -19.55 10.48 3.50
N SER A 468 -19.02 11.54 2.87
CA SER A 468 -17.66 11.54 2.33
C SER A 468 -16.61 11.14 3.39
N PRO A 469 -15.80 10.10 3.14
CA PRO A 469 -14.71 9.69 4.05
C PRO A 469 -13.69 10.81 4.30
N SER A 470 -13.58 11.78 3.40
CA SER A 470 -12.69 12.94 3.54
C SER A 470 -13.03 13.83 4.74
N LYS A 471 -14.25 13.78 5.28
CA LYS A 471 -14.62 14.54 6.49
C LYS A 471 -13.92 14.00 7.74
N ARG A 472 -13.68 12.69 7.80
CA ARG A 472 -12.92 12.01 8.88
C ARG A 472 -11.44 12.41 8.89
N LEU A 473 -10.95 13.00 7.80
CA LEU A 473 -9.56 13.43 7.60
C LEU A 473 -9.41 14.95 7.63
N SER A 474 -10.42 15.69 8.11
CA SER A 474 -10.42 17.16 8.12
C SER A 474 -9.20 17.74 8.86
N ALA A 475 -8.75 17.10 9.94
CA ALA A 475 -7.55 17.48 10.68
C ALA A 475 -6.25 17.42 9.86
N LEU A 476 -6.24 16.65 8.76
CA LEU A 476 -5.08 16.53 7.86
C LEU A 476 -5.13 17.50 6.68
N LYS A 477 -6.27 18.17 6.43
CA LYS A 477 -6.40 19.15 5.33
C LYS A 477 -5.49 20.38 5.53
N SER A 478 -5.39 20.92 6.73
CA SER A 478 -4.84 22.28 6.98
C SER A 478 -3.31 22.38 7.00
N GLY A 479 -2.57 21.26 6.99
CA GLY A 479 -1.11 21.24 7.25
C GLY A 479 -0.21 20.93 6.06
N SER A 480 -0.78 20.68 4.88
CA SER A 480 -0.03 20.25 3.69
C SER A 480 0.87 21.36 3.13
N TYR A 481 2.07 21.01 2.65
CA TYR A 481 2.89 21.93 1.85
C TYR A 481 2.18 22.38 0.58
N LEU A 482 1.29 21.55 0.02
CA LEU A 482 0.44 21.87 -1.12
C LEU A 482 -0.59 22.98 -0.79
N ASN A 483 -0.78 23.29 0.50
CA ASN A 483 -1.63 24.39 0.97
C ASN A 483 -0.86 25.67 1.32
N ARG A 484 0.47 25.66 1.29
CA ARG A 484 1.29 26.85 1.49
C ARG A 484 1.46 27.55 0.14
N LYS A 485 0.56 28.49 -0.15
CA LYS A 485 0.69 29.40 -1.32
C LYS A 485 1.82 30.39 -1.13
#